data_AF-A0AAV1AIZ3-F1
#
_entry.id   AF-A0AAV1AIZ3-F1
#
_cell.length_a   1.000
_cell.length_b   1.000
_cell.length_c   1.000
_cell.angle_alpha   90.00
_cell.angle_beta   90.00
_cell.angle_gamma   90.00
#
_symmetry.space_group_name_H-M   'P 1'
#
loop_
_entity.id
_entity.type
_entity.pdbx_description
1 polymer ?
#
loop_
_entity_poly.entity_id
_entity_poly.type
_entity_poly.pdbx_seq_one_letter_code
_entity_poly.pdbx_strand_id
1 'polypeptide(L)'
;MKGKFNGLKSLILKENSYAFYVYCFVHQIQLALVVVAKKQVDVGCFFSLVNNVSNIVGGSWKCQEILRESQMLKVQEALLIGKIFSWFGLNQEATLKCVRDTRWGSHYGTILSLIYLFTSVIDVLEFIEENGSSSDQQIEGCHLLKCIQSFEKYIWNY
;
A
#
# COMPACT_ATOMS: atom_id res chain seq x y z
N MET A 1 12.49 -11.90 -18.69
CA MET A 1 13.19 -10.99 -19.62
C MET A 1 13.89 -11.82 -20.70
N LYS A 2 13.30 -11.96 -21.89
CA LYS A 2 13.96 -12.52 -23.08
C LYS A 2 14.05 -11.40 -24.12
N GLY A 3 15.12 -10.59 -24.01
CA GLY A 3 15.42 -9.55 -24.99
C GLY A 3 16.38 -10.04 -26.06
N LYS A 4 16.50 -9.28 -27.16
CA LYS A 4 17.27 -9.56 -28.40
C LYS A 4 18.73 -9.99 -28.20
N PHE A 5 19.34 -9.70 -27.04
CA PHE A 5 20.72 -10.04 -26.70
C PHE A 5 20.86 -11.14 -25.63
N ASN A 6 19.83 -11.95 -25.39
CA ASN A 6 19.81 -12.95 -24.30
C ASN A 6 20.12 -12.33 -22.91
N GLY A 7 19.83 -11.03 -22.75
CA GLY A 7 19.97 -10.28 -21.49
C GLY A 7 21.41 -9.92 -21.09
N LEU A 8 21.51 -9.17 -19.98
CA LEU A 8 22.77 -8.67 -19.40
C LEU A 8 23.81 -9.78 -19.13
N LYS A 9 23.34 -10.98 -18.77
CA LYS A 9 24.19 -12.16 -18.55
C LYS A 9 25.10 -12.48 -19.73
N SER A 10 24.57 -12.39 -20.95
CA SER A 10 25.30 -12.75 -22.16
C SER A 10 26.37 -11.72 -22.53
N LEU A 11 26.15 -10.46 -22.21
CA LEU A 11 27.14 -9.39 -22.36
C LEU A 11 28.30 -9.56 -21.38
N ILE A 12 27.99 -9.85 -20.10
CA ILE A 12 29.00 -10.07 -19.06
C ILE A 12 29.90 -11.27 -19.40
N LEU A 13 29.33 -12.38 -19.88
CA LEU A 13 30.10 -13.56 -20.27
C LEU A 13 30.95 -13.35 -21.53
N LYS A 14 30.57 -12.41 -22.40
CA LYS A 14 31.37 -12.02 -23.57
C LYS A 14 32.60 -11.22 -23.17
N GLU A 15 32.48 -10.36 -22.16
CA GLU A 15 33.59 -9.55 -21.64
C GLU A 15 34.49 -10.32 -20.67
N ASN A 16 33.94 -11.24 -19.88
CA ASN A 16 34.69 -12.08 -18.96
C ASN A 16 34.14 -13.52 -18.94
N SER A 17 34.88 -14.43 -19.56
CA SER A 17 34.51 -15.85 -19.64
C SER A 17 34.53 -16.59 -18.30
N TYR A 18 35.20 -16.02 -17.28
CA TYR A 18 35.27 -16.59 -15.93
C TYR A 18 34.17 -16.06 -15.00
N ALA A 19 33.35 -15.11 -15.44
CA ALA A 19 32.25 -14.60 -14.63
C ALA A 19 31.17 -15.67 -14.41
N PHE A 20 30.82 -15.95 -13.16
CA PHE A 20 29.72 -16.87 -12.83
C PHE A 20 28.52 -16.07 -12.31
N TYR A 21 27.34 -16.38 -12.86
CA TYR A 21 26.08 -15.75 -12.46
C TYR A 21 25.34 -16.66 -11.49
N VAL A 22 25.17 -16.20 -10.24
CA VAL A 22 24.35 -16.88 -9.23
C VAL A 22 22.94 -16.30 -9.28
N TYR A 23 21.93 -17.16 -9.47
CA TYR A 23 20.54 -16.73 -9.41
C TYR A 23 20.16 -16.35 -7.98
N CYS A 24 19.53 -15.18 -7.82
CA CYS A 24 18.95 -14.78 -6.55
C CYS A 24 17.73 -15.64 -6.25
N PHE A 25 17.87 -16.62 -5.34
CA PHE A 25 16.78 -17.50 -4.90
C PHE A 25 15.57 -16.72 -4.37
N VAL A 26 15.81 -15.59 -3.69
CA VAL A 26 14.76 -14.69 -3.20
C VAL A 26 13.87 -14.21 -4.33
N HIS A 27 14.42 -13.94 -5.52
CA HIS A 27 13.63 -13.50 -6.68
C HIS A 27 12.73 -14.62 -7.21
N GLN A 28 13.19 -15.86 -7.21
CA GLN A 28 12.38 -17.01 -7.65
C GLN A 28 11.24 -17.29 -6.66
N ILE A 29 11.54 -17.23 -5.36
CA ILE A 29 10.53 -17.37 -4.30
C ILE A 29 9.50 -16.24 -4.39
N GLN A 30 9.94 -15.00 -4.61
CA GLN A 30 9.06 -13.85 -4.82
C GLN A 30 8.06 -14.10 -5.96
N LEU A 31 8.55 -14.54 -7.12
CA LEU A 31 7.71 -14.79 -8.28
C LEU A 31 6.74 -15.96 -8.03
N ALA A 32 7.21 -17.05 -7.42
CA ALA A 32 6.37 -18.18 -7.06
C ALA A 32 5.26 -17.77 -6.10
N LEU A 33 5.57 -16.99 -5.06
CA LEU A 33 4.61 -16.50 -4.09
C LEU A 33 3.57 -15.57 -4.74
N VAL A 34 3.98 -14.67 -5.66
CA VAL A 34 3.02 -13.83 -6.40
C VAL A 34 2.07 -14.70 -7.24
N VAL A 35 2.61 -15.70 -7.93
CA VAL A 35 1.81 -16.60 -8.78
C VAL A 35 0.82 -17.42 -7.94
N VAL A 36 1.25 -17.97 -6.81
CA VAL A 36 0.37 -18.74 -5.91
C VAL A 36 -0.71 -17.84 -5.32
N ALA A 37 -0.35 -16.66 -4.84
CA ALA A 37 -1.29 -15.70 -4.28
C ALA A 37 -2.35 -15.25 -5.29
N LYS A 38 -1.97 -15.02 -6.56
CA LYS A 38 -2.90 -14.67 -7.63
C LYS A 38 -3.91 -15.78 -7.97
N LYS A 39 -3.61 -17.04 -7.64
CA LYS A 39 -4.56 -18.14 -7.84
C LYS A 39 -5.63 -18.21 -6.75
N GLN A 40 -5.41 -17.57 -5.60
CA GLN A 40 -6.41 -17.49 -4.54
C GLN A 40 -7.29 -16.27 -4.76
N VAL A 41 -8.59 -16.52 -4.97
CA VAL A 41 -9.58 -15.47 -5.24
C VAL A 41 -9.61 -14.44 -4.11
N ASP A 42 -9.65 -14.88 -2.86
CA ASP A 42 -9.74 -13.98 -1.70
C ASP A 42 -8.54 -13.04 -1.59
N VAL A 43 -7.34 -13.54 -1.89
CA VAL A 43 -6.11 -12.74 -1.88
C VAL A 43 -6.14 -11.71 -3.01
N GLY A 44 -6.62 -12.11 -4.19
CA GLY A 44 -6.86 -11.19 -5.30
C GLY A 44 -7.88 -10.10 -4.96
N CYS A 45 -9.00 -10.47 -4.34
CA CYS A 45 -10.04 -9.55 -3.87
C CYS A 45 -9.49 -8.56 -2.84
N PHE A 46 -8.71 -9.05 -1.87
CA PHE A 46 -8.07 -8.20 -0.86
C PHE A 46 -7.14 -7.16 -1.50
N PHE A 47 -6.22 -7.57 -2.38
CA PHE A 47 -5.32 -6.62 -3.01
C PHE A 47 -6.02 -5.66 -3.98
N SER A 48 -7.13 -6.08 -4.59
CA SER A 48 -8.00 -5.20 -5.37
C SER A 48 -8.61 -4.10 -4.49
N LEU A 49 -9.15 -4.48 -3.33
CA LEU A 49 -9.68 -3.52 -2.35
C LEU A 49 -8.60 -2.51 -1.91
N VAL A 50 -7.43 -3.01 -1.49
CA VAL A 50 -6.30 -2.18 -1.05
C VAL A 50 -5.87 -1.19 -2.15
N ASN A 51 -5.87 -1.64 -3.40
CA ASN A 51 -5.54 -0.79 -4.55
C ASN A 51 -6.60 0.29 -4.78
N ASN A 52 -7.89 -0.05 -4.72
CA ASN A 52 -8.98 0.91 -4.89
C ASN A 52 -8.95 2.00 -3.80
N VAL A 53 -8.74 1.60 -2.55
CA VAL A 53 -8.57 2.53 -1.42
C VAL A 53 -7.38 3.46 -1.66
N SER A 54 -6.23 2.90 -2.07
CA SER A 54 -5.03 3.68 -2.37
C SER A 54 -5.27 4.69 -3.51
N ASN A 55 -6.03 4.29 -4.53
CA ASN A 55 -6.34 5.15 -5.67
C ASN A 55 -7.30 6.27 -5.30
N ILE A 56 -8.33 6.00 -4.49
CA ILE A 56 -9.30 7.01 -4.09
C ILE A 56 -8.67 8.02 -3.12
N VAL A 57 -8.00 7.52 -2.09
CA VAL A 57 -7.33 8.39 -1.09
C VAL A 57 -6.18 9.16 -1.74
N GLY A 58 -5.42 8.53 -2.63
CA GLY A 58 -4.28 9.15 -3.30
C GLY A 58 -4.64 10.00 -4.52
N GLY A 59 -5.82 9.79 -5.11
CA GLY A 59 -6.19 10.36 -6.42
C GLY A 59 -6.74 11.79 -6.37
N SER A 60 -7.15 12.27 -5.21
CA SER A 60 -7.66 13.63 -5.02
C SER A 60 -6.79 14.45 -4.07
N TRP A 61 -6.46 15.68 -4.48
CA TRP A 61 -5.76 16.64 -3.63
C TRP A 61 -6.46 16.82 -2.27
N LYS A 62 -7.79 16.94 -2.28
CA LYS A 62 -8.58 17.18 -1.06
C LYS A 62 -8.55 16.00 -0.10
N CYS A 63 -8.52 14.78 -0.63
CA CYS A 63 -8.37 13.57 0.18
C CYS A 63 -6.96 13.47 0.79
N GLN A 64 -5.93 13.91 0.07
CA GLN A 64 -4.58 13.99 0.61
C GLN A 64 -4.43 15.07 1.70
N GLU A 65 -5.14 16.19 1.57
CA GLU A 65 -5.17 17.25 2.58
C GLU A 65 -5.78 16.74 3.90
N ILE A 66 -6.97 16.12 3.83
CA ILE A 66 -7.64 15.52 4.99
C ILE A 66 -6.78 14.41 5.62
N LEU A 67 -6.11 13.60 4.79
CA LEU A 67 -5.20 12.57 5.27
C LEU A 67 -4.04 13.16 6.09
N ARG A 68 -3.51 14.33 5.69
CA ARG A 68 -2.45 15.05 6.42
C ARG A 68 -3.00 15.68 7.70
N GLU A 69 -4.15 16.34 7.63
CA GLU A 69 -4.80 16.96 8.80
C GLU A 69 -5.10 15.92 9.88
N SER A 70 -5.68 14.78 9.50
CA SER A 70 -5.95 13.67 10.42
C SER A 70 -4.67 13.14 11.09
N GLN A 71 -3.58 13.02 10.34
CA GLN A 71 -2.28 12.61 10.89
C GLN A 71 -1.73 13.67 11.87
N MET A 72 -1.79 14.95 11.51
CA MET A 72 -1.33 16.04 12.36
C MET A 72 -2.09 16.09 13.68
N LEU A 73 -3.42 15.95 13.66
CA LEU A 73 -4.26 15.93 14.86
C LEU A 73 -3.87 14.78 15.79
N LYS A 74 -3.65 13.58 15.24
CA LYS A 74 -3.24 12.40 16.02
C LYS A 74 -1.86 12.56 16.64
N VAL A 75 -0.92 13.15 15.90
CA VAL A 75 0.42 13.46 16.42
C VAL A 75 0.32 14.50 17.54
N GLN A 76 -0.49 15.54 17.36
CA GLN A 76 -0.69 16.58 18.38
C GLN A 76 -1.32 16.01 19.65
N GLU A 77 -2.35 15.17 19.53
CA GLU A 77 -2.97 14.50 20.68
C GLU A 77 -1.97 13.57 21.40
N ALA A 78 -1.22 12.77 20.65
CA ALA A 78 -0.22 11.88 21.22
C ALA A 78 0.93 12.65 21.91
N LEU A 79 1.29 13.84 21.42
CA LEU A 79 2.23 14.75 22.08
C LEU A 79 1.66 15.31 23.39
N LEU A 80 0.40 15.74 23.39
CA LEU A 80 -0.27 16.29 24.57
C LEU A 80 -0.40 15.26 25.70
N ILE A 81 -0.66 13.99 25.35
CA ILE A 81 -0.77 12.88 26.30
C ILE A 81 0.64 12.36 26.71
N GLY A 82 1.72 12.89 26.11
CA GLY A 82 3.09 12.46 26.39
C GLY A 82 3.41 11.06 25.88
N LYS A 83 2.61 10.52 24.95
CA LYS A 83 2.78 9.19 24.35
C LYS A 83 3.94 9.16 23.35
N ILE A 84 4.26 10.30 22.74
CA ILE A 84 5.38 10.47 21.81
C ILE A 84 6.17 11.72 22.18
N PHE A 85 7.46 11.74 21.86
CA PHE A 85 8.33 12.91 22.07
C PHE A 85 8.44 13.73 20.77
N SER A 86 8.53 15.06 20.89
CA SER A 86 8.82 15.93 19.75
C SER A 86 10.33 15.95 19.49
N TRP A 87 10.78 15.21 18.47
CA TRP A 87 12.17 15.28 18.00
C TRP A 87 12.20 15.38 16.47
N PHE A 88 13.26 16.00 15.96
CA PHE A 88 13.47 16.18 14.51
C PHE A 88 13.47 14.83 13.79
N GLY A 89 12.57 14.68 12.82
CA GLY A 89 12.44 13.46 12.02
C GLY A 89 11.48 12.41 12.59
N LEU A 90 10.94 12.59 13.79
CA LEU A 90 9.80 11.80 14.29
C LEU A 90 8.49 12.41 13.77
N ASN A 91 7.50 11.55 13.49
CA ASN A 91 6.15 11.93 13.05
C ASN A 91 6.07 12.55 11.65
N GLN A 92 6.91 12.09 10.71
CA GLN A 92 6.83 12.50 9.31
C GLN A 92 5.47 12.12 8.70
N GLU A 93 5.01 12.94 7.76
CA GLU A 93 3.83 12.63 6.96
C GLU A 93 3.99 11.27 6.27
N ALA A 94 3.08 10.36 6.58
CA ALA A 94 3.00 9.07 5.92
C ALA A 94 1.98 9.16 4.78
N THR A 95 2.33 8.52 3.66
CA THR A 95 1.47 8.44 2.47
C THR A 95 1.16 6.99 2.16
N LEU A 96 -0.04 6.72 1.68
CA LEU A 96 -0.40 5.40 1.20
C LEU A 96 0.47 5.02 -0.02
N LYS A 97 1.25 3.96 0.13
CA LYS A 97 2.06 3.42 -0.97
C LYS A 97 1.15 2.67 -1.94
N CYS A 98 1.17 3.05 -3.21
CA CYS A 98 0.43 2.33 -4.26
C CYS A 98 0.97 0.89 -4.42
N VAL A 99 0.05 -0.07 -4.60
CA VAL A 99 0.39 -1.47 -4.89
C VAL A 99 1.08 -1.53 -6.25
N ARG A 100 2.33 -1.97 -6.29
CA ARG A 100 3.01 -2.32 -7.54
C ARG A 100 3.08 -3.84 -7.68
N ASP A 101 2.47 -4.37 -8.73
CA ASP A 101 2.32 -5.81 -9.00
C ASP A 101 3.63 -6.57 -9.21
N THR A 102 4.76 -5.88 -9.35
CA THR A 102 6.01 -6.49 -9.79
C THR A 102 6.83 -7.09 -8.65
N ARG A 103 6.55 -6.76 -7.38
CA ARG A 103 7.33 -7.23 -6.23
C ARG A 103 6.43 -7.38 -4.99
N TRP A 104 6.39 -8.55 -4.36
CA TRP A 104 5.80 -8.76 -3.02
C TRP A 104 6.26 -7.74 -1.96
N GLY A 105 7.47 -7.20 -2.10
CA GLY A 105 7.96 -6.12 -1.22
C GLY A 105 7.11 -4.85 -1.27
N SER A 106 6.51 -4.50 -2.42
CA SER A 106 5.57 -3.37 -2.49
C SER A 106 4.23 -3.71 -1.82
N HIS A 107 3.73 -4.93 -2.01
CA HIS A 107 2.51 -5.38 -1.31
C HIS A 107 2.65 -5.27 0.20
N TYR A 108 3.77 -5.76 0.75
CA TYR A 108 4.07 -5.62 2.18
C TYR A 108 4.14 -4.15 2.61
N GLY A 109 4.85 -3.31 1.85
CA GLY A 109 4.95 -1.89 2.15
C GLY A 109 3.61 -1.14 2.12
N THR A 110 2.71 -1.51 1.20
CA THR A 110 1.36 -0.95 1.13
C THR A 110 0.50 -1.40 2.31
N ILE A 111 0.51 -2.69 2.65
CA ILE A 111 -0.24 -3.21 3.81
C ILE A 111 0.21 -2.52 5.09
N LEU A 112 1.53 -2.43 5.31
CA LEU A 112 2.09 -1.77 6.48
C LEU A 112 1.68 -0.28 6.55
N SER A 113 1.71 0.40 5.40
CA SER A 113 1.27 1.80 5.30
C SER A 113 -0.23 1.95 5.59
N LEU A 114 -1.05 1.02 5.13
CA LEU A 114 -2.49 1.03 5.35
C LEU A 114 -2.83 0.78 6.83
N ILE A 115 -2.13 -0.15 7.48
CA ILE A 115 -2.28 -0.40 8.93
C ILE A 115 -1.91 0.85 9.74
N TYR A 116 -0.78 1.50 9.39
CA TYR A 116 -0.35 2.71 10.07
C TYR A 116 -1.32 3.88 9.88
N LEU A 117 -1.90 4.01 8.69
CA LEU A 117 -2.81 5.11 8.33
C LEU A 117 -4.28 4.76 8.48
N PHE A 118 -4.62 3.61 9.08
CA PHE A 118 -5.95 3.01 8.99
C PHE A 118 -7.07 3.98 9.40
N THR A 119 -6.90 4.62 10.56
CA THR A 119 -7.86 5.59 11.08
C THR A 119 -7.96 6.82 10.19
N SER A 120 -6.84 7.33 9.66
CA SER A 120 -6.84 8.47 8.74
C SER A 120 -7.47 8.15 7.39
N VAL A 121 -7.40 6.89 6.95
CA VAL A 121 -8.07 6.41 5.74
C VAL A 121 -9.58 6.34 5.94
N ILE A 122 -10.04 5.94 7.13
CA ILE A 122 -11.47 6.00 7.49
C ILE A 122 -11.98 7.44 7.42
N ASP A 123 -11.27 8.38 8.06
CA ASP A 123 -11.64 9.80 8.05
C ASP A 123 -11.81 10.35 6.61
N VAL A 124 -10.93 9.93 5.69
CA VAL A 124 -11.00 10.32 4.27
C VAL A 124 -12.18 9.66 3.56
N LEU A 125 -12.47 8.39 3.83
CA LEU A 125 -13.58 7.68 3.19
C LEU A 125 -14.94 8.19 3.65
N GLU A 126 -15.09 8.52 4.94
CA GLU A 126 -16.27 9.19 5.50
C GLU A 126 -16.48 10.56 4.84
N PHE A 127 -15.40 11.33 4.68
CA PHE A 127 -15.48 12.60 3.95
C PHE A 127 -15.97 12.43 2.51
N ILE A 128 -15.53 11.38 1.80
CA ILE A 128 -15.93 11.13 0.40
C ILE A 128 -17.39 10.67 0.32
N GLU A 129 -17.86 9.87 1.27
CA GLU A 129 -19.27 9.47 1.36
C GLU A 129 -20.18 10.70 1.49
N GLU A 130 -19.80 11.68 2.31
CA GLU A 130 -20.60 12.89 2.53
C GLU A 130 -20.43 13.96 1.45
N ASN A 131 -19.20 14.14 0.94
CA ASN A 131 -18.82 15.30 0.11
C ASN A 131 -18.34 14.93 -1.29
N GLY A 132 -18.55 13.69 -1.74
CA GLY A 132 -18.12 13.22 -3.05
C GLY A 132 -18.68 14.09 -4.19
N SER A 133 -17.86 14.32 -5.23
CA SER A 133 -18.21 15.23 -6.33
C SER A 133 -19.33 14.68 -7.23
N SER A 134 -19.53 13.37 -7.20
CA SER A 134 -20.59 12.66 -7.92
C SER A 134 -21.22 11.58 -7.04
N SER A 135 -22.45 11.19 -7.36
CA SER A 135 -23.12 10.05 -6.71
C SER A 135 -22.30 8.78 -6.78
N ASP A 136 -21.59 8.56 -7.90
CA ASP A 136 -20.76 7.37 -8.10
C ASP A 136 -19.57 7.36 -7.13
N GLN A 137 -18.93 8.51 -6.90
CA GLN A 137 -17.84 8.63 -5.93
C GLN A 137 -18.32 8.42 -4.50
N GLN A 138 -19.51 8.93 -4.15
CA GLN A 138 -20.10 8.72 -2.82
C GLN A 138 -20.44 7.25 -2.58
N ILE A 139 -21.03 6.57 -3.57
CA ILE A 139 -21.35 5.15 -3.51
C ILE A 139 -20.07 4.32 -3.39
N GLU A 140 -19.04 4.63 -4.17
CA GLU A 140 -17.76 3.94 -4.11
C GLU A 140 -17.06 4.14 -2.76
N GLY A 141 -17.04 5.37 -2.23
CA GLY A 141 -16.53 5.69 -0.89
C GLY A 141 -17.26 4.91 0.21
N CYS A 142 -18.60 4.94 0.20
CA CYS A 142 -19.45 4.20 1.14
C CYS A 142 -19.20 2.69 1.09
N HIS A 143 -19.08 2.13 -0.12
CA HIS A 143 -18.79 0.71 -0.31
C HIS A 143 -17.41 0.34 0.27
N LEU A 144 -16.36 1.11 -0.06
CA LEU A 144 -15.02 0.86 0.46
C LEU A 144 -14.93 1.02 1.98
N LEU A 145 -15.63 2.01 2.55
CA LEU A 145 -15.72 2.22 3.99
C LEU A 145 -16.29 0.98 4.69
N LYS A 146 -17.43 0.48 4.21
CA LYS A 146 -18.05 -0.76 4.72
C LYS A 146 -17.13 -1.97 4.60
N CYS A 147 -16.44 -2.11 3.46
CA CYS A 147 -15.48 -3.18 3.27
C CYS A 147 -14.33 -3.08 4.28
N ILE A 148 -13.69 -1.91 4.42
CA ILE A 148 -12.55 -1.72 5.33
C ILE A 148 -12.94 -1.95 6.80
N GLN A 149 -14.08 -1.42 7.24
CA GLN A 149 -14.58 -1.62 8.61
C GLN A 149 -14.92 -3.09 8.88
N SER A 150 -15.39 -3.83 7.87
CA SER A 150 -15.58 -5.28 8.03
C SER A 150 -14.27 -6.00 8.32
N PHE A 151 -13.13 -5.57 7.75
CA PHE A 151 -11.81 -6.13 8.05
C PHE A 151 -11.35 -5.86 9.48
N GLU A 152 -11.60 -4.67 10.02
CA GLU A 152 -11.29 -4.33 11.42
C GLU A 152 -11.97 -5.29 12.38
N LYS A 153 -13.25 -5.61 12.11
CA LYS A 153 -14.03 -6.54 12.91
C LYS A 153 -13.47 -7.97 12.90
N TYR A 154 -12.71 -8.37 11.88
CA TYR A 154 -12.07 -9.70 11.85
C TYR A 154 -10.69 -9.71 12.51
N ILE A 155 -9.99 -8.58 12.57
CA ILE A 155 -8.62 -8.50 13.12
C ILE A 155 -8.62 -8.36 14.65
N TRP A 156 -9.60 -7.68 15.24
CA TRP A 156 -9.65 -7.38 16.68
C TRP A 156 -10.57 -8.30 17.52
N ASN A 157 -11.21 -9.30 16.91
CA ASN A 157 -12.10 -10.25 17.60
C ASN A 157 -11.44 -11.58 17.99
N TYR A 158 -10.11 -11.63 18.12
CA TYR A 158 -9.35 -12.76 18.67
C TYR A 158 -8.33 -12.29 19.71
#